data_AF-A0A166HXN4-F1
#
_entry.id   AF-A0A166HXN4-F1
#
_cell.length_a   1.000
_cell.length_b   1.000
_cell.length_c   1.000
_cell.angle_alpha   90.00
_cell.angle_beta   90.00
_cell.angle_gamma   90.00
#
_symmetry.space_group_name_H-M   'P 1'
#
loop_
_entity.id
_entity.type
_entity.pdbx_description
1 polymer ?
#
loop_
_entity_poly.entity_id
_entity_poly.type
_entity_poly.pdbx_seq_one_letter_code
_entity_poly.pdbx_strand_id
1 'polypeptide(L)'
;MYTVSRDEGTGATLIGLVTSAALLGVVYAQMCLYYRTYPGDRIVTKMLVAGVFATDTMHQILIYHWLYNTLITNFGSYAGTSGLLWSIVVAPLFNGLTVLMVQCFLILRIRALCRNNGVGMWSSALAFALAVAQFGVESPNPMAWTV
;
A
#
# COMPACT_ATOMS: atom_id res chain seq x y z
N MET A 1 17.65 -3.98 27.42
CA MET A 1 17.42 -4.42 26.04
C MET A 1 15.97 -4.87 25.96
N TYR A 2 15.08 -4.06 25.40
CA TYR A 2 13.69 -4.47 25.18
C TYR A 2 13.69 -5.43 23.98
N THR A 3 13.75 -6.73 24.23
CA THR A 3 13.43 -7.71 23.20
C THR A 3 11.91 -7.65 23.03
N VAL A 4 11.43 -6.81 22.12
CA VAL A 4 10.11 -7.03 21.53
C VAL A 4 10.08 -8.50 21.15
N SER A 5 9.21 -9.27 21.81
CA SER A 5 9.21 -10.71 21.58
C SER A 5 8.87 -10.92 20.10
N ARG A 6 9.56 -11.83 19.41
CA ARG A 6 9.36 -12.04 17.95
C ARG A 6 7.89 -12.34 17.61
N ASP A 7 7.21 -12.94 18.56
CA ASP A 7 5.81 -13.27 18.62
C ASP A 7 4.95 -11.99 18.56
N GLU A 8 5.36 -10.91 19.24
CA GLU A 8 4.71 -9.60 19.17
C GLU A 8 4.84 -8.98 17.77
N GLY A 9 6.03 -9.01 17.15
CA GLY A 9 6.24 -8.40 15.84
C GLY A 9 5.52 -9.14 14.70
N THR A 10 5.61 -10.47 14.68
CA THR A 10 4.92 -11.31 13.68
C THR A 10 3.41 -11.38 13.96
N GLY A 11 3.00 -11.41 15.22
CA GLY A 11 1.61 -11.36 15.66
C GLY A 11 0.93 -10.03 15.32
N ALA A 12 1.59 -8.89 15.58
CA ALA A 12 1.09 -7.58 15.17
C ALA A 12 0.96 -7.48 13.65
N THR A 13 1.93 -8.02 12.90
CA THR A 13 1.87 -8.05 11.43
C THR A 13 0.72 -8.92 10.91
N LEU A 14 0.44 -10.06 11.55
CA LEU A 14 -0.71 -10.92 11.22
C LEU A 14 -2.04 -10.20 11.46
N ILE A 15 -2.19 -9.51 12.60
CA ILE A 15 -3.38 -8.71 12.91
C ILE A 15 -3.55 -7.58 11.88
N GLY A 16 -2.46 -6.90 11.54
CA GLY A 16 -2.43 -5.89 10.48
C GLY A 16 -2.90 -6.47 9.14
N LEU A 17 -2.39 -7.63 8.73
CA LEU A 17 -2.76 -8.29 7.49
C LEU A 17 -4.24 -8.67 7.42
N VAL A 18 -4.79 -9.22 8.52
CA VAL A 18 -6.23 -9.54 8.61
C VAL A 18 -7.08 -8.28 8.52
N THR A 19 -6.65 -7.21 9.20
CA THR A 19 -7.34 -5.92 9.17
C THR A 19 -7.30 -5.31 7.76
N SER A 20 -6.15 -5.34 7.09
CA SER A 20 -5.99 -4.90 5.71
C SER A 20 -6.86 -5.73 4.76
N ALA A 21 -6.99 -7.04 4.97
CA ALA A 21 -7.84 -7.89 4.13
C ALA A 21 -9.32 -7.53 4.24
N ALA A 22 -9.78 -7.18 5.44
CA ALA A 22 -11.13 -6.66 5.64
C ALA A 22 -11.33 -5.33 4.88
N LEU A 23 -10.34 -4.43 4.92
CA LEU A 23 -10.38 -3.17 4.18
C LEU A 23 -10.36 -3.39 2.67
N LEU A 24 -9.59 -4.36 2.16
CA LEU A 24 -9.59 -4.74 0.74
C LEU A 24 -11.00 -5.18 0.28
N GLY A 25 -11.73 -5.90 1.14
CA GLY A 25 -13.14 -6.25 0.91
C GLY A 25 -14.04 -5.01 0.76
N VAL A 26 -13.80 -3.97 1.57
CA VAL A 26 -14.51 -2.69 1.45
C VAL A 26 -14.16 -1.99 0.13
N VAL A 27 -12.87 -1.96 -0.25
CA VAL A 27 -12.42 -1.37 -1.54
C VAL A 27 -13.06 -2.09 -2.72
N TYR A 28 -13.15 -3.43 -2.67
CA TYR A 28 -13.84 -4.20 -3.69
C TYR A 28 -15.32 -3.83 -3.80
N ALA A 29 -16.02 -3.70 -2.66
CA ALA A 29 -17.42 -3.27 -2.65
C ALA A 29 -17.58 -1.84 -3.23
N GLN A 30 -16.69 -0.92 -2.87
CA GLN A 30 -16.66 0.44 -3.43
C GLN A 30 -16.46 0.43 -4.94
N MET A 31 -15.54 -0.41 -5.44
CA MET A 31 -15.31 -0.60 -6.87
C MET A 31 -16.58 -1.09 -7.57
N CYS A 32 -17.20 -2.17 -7.07
CA CYS A 32 -18.45 -2.69 -7.65
C CYS A 32 -19.58 -1.65 -7.67
N LEU A 33 -19.75 -0.88 -6.58
CA LEU A 33 -20.75 0.19 -6.52
C LEU A 33 -20.43 1.31 -7.53
N TYR A 34 -19.15 1.68 -7.69
CA TYR A 34 -18.75 2.69 -8.67
C TYR A 34 -19.08 2.27 -10.11
N TYR A 35 -18.77 1.04 -10.49
CA TYR A 35 -19.08 0.52 -11.83
C TYR A 35 -20.58 0.45 -12.12
N ARG A 36 -21.40 0.18 -11.10
CA ARG A 36 -22.87 0.13 -11.23
C ARG A 36 -23.51 1.52 -11.30
N THR A 37 -23.07 2.45 -10.46
CA THR A 37 -23.68 3.78 -10.33
C THR A 37 -23.27 4.72 -11.46
N TYR A 38 -22.06 4.57 -12.03
CA TYR A 38 -21.53 5.47 -13.06
C TYR A 38 -21.17 4.72 -14.36
N PRO A 39 -22.16 4.15 -15.08
CA PRO A 39 -21.91 3.39 -16.30
C PRO A 39 -21.37 4.28 -17.45
N GLY A 40 -21.73 5.56 -17.49
CA GLY A 40 -21.30 6.52 -18.53
C GLY A 40 -20.00 7.28 -18.25
N ASP A 41 -19.30 6.97 -17.16
CA ASP A 41 -18.10 7.71 -16.78
C ASP A 41 -16.91 7.42 -17.71
N ARG A 42 -15.97 8.37 -17.81
CA ARG A 42 -14.80 8.25 -18.70
C ARG A 42 -14.02 6.97 -18.40
N ILE A 43 -13.67 6.25 -19.46
CA ILE A 43 -12.91 4.98 -19.39
C ILE A 43 -11.61 5.15 -18.59
N VAL A 44 -10.94 6.30 -18.71
CA VAL A 44 -9.72 6.62 -17.96
C VAL A 44 -9.94 6.51 -16.44
N THR A 45 -11.06 7.02 -15.92
CA THR A 45 -11.38 6.95 -14.48
C THR A 45 -11.64 5.52 -14.04
N LYS A 46 -12.35 4.74 -14.86
CA LYS A 46 -12.60 3.31 -14.60
C LYS A 46 -11.32 2.48 -14.59
N MET A 47 -10.46 2.66 -15.60
CA MET A 47 -9.14 2.01 -15.66
C MET A 47 -8.29 2.35 -14.45
N LEU A 48 -8.33 3.61 -13.99
CA LEU A 48 -7.59 4.04 -12.81
C LEU A 48 -8.10 3.34 -11.53
N VAL A 49 -9.42 3.27 -11.33
CA VAL A 49 -10.02 2.55 -10.18
C VAL A 49 -9.65 1.07 -10.21
N ALA A 50 -9.70 0.42 -11.38
CA ALA A 50 -9.26 -0.97 -11.53
C ALA A 50 -7.76 -1.14 -11.27
N GLY A 51 -6.93 -0.19 -11.72
CA GLY A 51 -5.49 -0.18 -11.49
C GLY A 51 -5.16 -0.09 -10.00
N VAL A 52 -5.77 0.84 -9.27
CA VAL A 52 -5.61 0.99 -7.82
C VAL A 52 -6.01 -0.30 -7.08
N PHE A 53 -7.14 -0.90 -7.45
CA PHE A 53 -7.57 -2.16 -6.85
C PHE A 53 -6.56 -3.29 -7.12
N ALA A 54 -6.04 -3.38 -8.34
CA ALA A 54 -5.06 -4.39 -8.71
C ALA A 54 -3.72 -4.21 -7.98
N THR A 55 -3.22 -2.98 -7.85
CA THR A 55 -1.96 -2.70 -7.14
C THR A 55 -2.08 -2.97 -5.64
N ASP A 56 -3.22 -2.62 -5.03
CA ASP A 56 -3.51 -2.90 -3.62
C ASP A 56 -3.60 -4.41 -3.35
N THR A 57 -4.28 -5.15 -4.24
CA THR A 57 -4.37 -6.61 -4.17
C THR A 57 -2.98 -7.27 -4.31
N MET A 58 -2.15 -6.80 -5.25
CA MET A 58 -0.80 -7.31 -5.42
C MET A 58 0.08 -7.03 -4.20
N HIS A 59 0.04 -5.81 -3.67
CA HIS A 59 0.74 -5.47 -2.43
C HIS A 59 0.37 -6.43 -1.30
N GLN A 60 -0.93 -6.66 -1.10
CA GLN A 60 -1.43 -7.57 -0.07
C GLN A 60 -0.96 -9.02 -0.28
N ILE A 61 -0.96 -9.52 -1.52
CA ILE A 61 -0.44 -10.86 -1.86
C ILE A 61 1.05 -10.99 -1.50
N LEU A 62 1.86 -9.96 -1.76
CA LEU A 62 3.28 -9.96 -1.41
C LEU A 62 3.51 -10.06 0.10
N ILE A 63 2.70 -9.36 0.90
CA ILE A 63 2.74 -9.45 2.37
C ILE A 63 2.29 -10.84 2.85
N TYR A 64 1.24 -11.42 2.26
CA TYR A 64 0.83 -12.80 2.54
C TYR A 64 1.95 -13.81 2.25
N HIS A 65 2.62 -13.68 1.11
CA HIS A 65 3.72 -14.57 0.73
C HIS A 65 4.92 -14.46 1.68
N TRP A 66 5.25 -13.24 2.10
CA TRP A 66 6.30 -13.02 3.10
C TRP A 66 5.94 -13.63 4.46
N LEU A 67 4.72 -13.40 4.93
CA LEU A 67 4.26 -13.91 6.22
C LEU A 67 4.16 -15.44 6.22
N TYR A 68 3.66 -16.04 5.12
CA TYR A 68 3.60 -17.50 4.96
C TYR A 68 5.00 -18.14 5.06
N ASN A 69 5.99 -17.58 4.36
CA ASN A 69 7.35 -18.12 4.41
C ASN A 69 8.02 -17.96 5.78
N THR A 70 7.69 -16.87 6.48
CA THR A 70 8.25 -16.59 7.82
C THR A 70 7.58 -17.43 8.90
N LEU A 71 6.26 -17.68 8.80
CA LEU A 71 5.47 -18.31 9.84
C LEU A 71 5.27 -19.82 9.64
N ILE A 72 5.32 -20.32 8.40
CA ILE A 72 5.01 -21.72 8.09
C ILE A 72 6.25 -22.44 7.54
N THR A 73 6.86 -21.91 6.47
CA THR A 73 7.97 -22.58 5.79
C THR A 73 9.24 -22.66 6.65
N ASN A 74 9.57 -21.59 7.37
CA ASN A 74 10.77 -21.51 8.22
C ASN A 74 10.43 -21.51 9.71
N PHE A 75 9.42 -22.29 10.11
CA PHE A 75 9.06 -22.41 11.52
C PHE A 75 10.22 -23.06 12.31
N GLY A 76 10.95 -22.26 13.09
CA GLY A 76 12.02 -22.72 13.97
C GLY A 76 13.44 -22.82 13.37
N SER A 77 13.66 -22.46 12.10
CA SER A 77 15.02 -22.42 11.50
C SER A 77 15.29 -21.10 10.78
N TYR A 78 16.18 -20.28 11.32
CA TYR A 78 16.60 -19.00 10.72
C TYR A 78 17.72 -19.13 9.68
N ALA A 79 18.33 -20.32 9.56
CA ALA A 79 19.44 -20.54 8.63
C ALA A 79 19.00 -20.54 7.15
N GLY A 80 17.71 -20.79 6.87
CA GLY A 80 17.12 -20.73 5.53
C GLY A 80 16.68 -19.32 5.09
N THR A 81 16.63 -18.35 6.01
CA THR A 81 16.09 -17.00 5.78
C THR A 81 17.16 -15.92 6.00
N SER A 82 18.42 -16.23 5.68
CA SER A 82 19.53 -15.26 5.72
C SER A 82 19.47 -14.23 4.58
N GLY A 83 18.52 -14.37 3.66
CA GLY A 83 18.21 -13.38 2.63
C GLY A 83 16.92 -12.64 2.95
N LEU A 84 16.95 -11.31 2.81
CA LEU A 84 15.76 -10.46 2.74
C LEU A 84 14.85 -11.03 1.64
N LEU A 85 13.71 -11.63 2.03
CA LEU A 85 12.77 -12.21 1.06
C LEU A 85 12.41 -11.13 0.04
N TRP A 86 12.58 -11.42 -1.24
CA TRP A 86 12.35 -10.46 -2.32
C TRP A 86 10.95 -9.80 -2.22
N SER A 87 9.97 -10.52 -1.69
CA SER A 87 8.60 -10.03 -1.47
C SER A 87 8.52 -8.83 -0.52
N ILE A 88 9.34 -8.75 0.54
CA ILE A 88 9.30 -7.61 1.47
C ILE A 88 10.04 -6.38 0.92
N VAL A 89 10.99 -6.59 0.00
CA VAL A 89 11.68 -5.50 -0.70
C VAL A 89 10.78 -4.89 -1.77
N VAL A 90 9.98 -5.73 -2.44
CA VAL A 90 9.12 -5.29 -3.54
C VAL A 90 7.77 -4.77 -3.04
N ALA A 91 7.28 -5.20 -1.86
CA ALA A 91 6.00 -4.73 -1.31
C ALA A 91 5.90 -3.19 -1.18
N PRO A 92 6.89 -2.46 -0.63
CA PRO A 92 6.87 -0.99 -0.56
C PRO A 92 6.72 -0.31 -1.93
N LEU A 93 7.29 -0.89 -2.99
CA LEU A 93 7.15 -0.34 -4.34
C LEU A 93 5.69 -0.33 -4.81
N PHE A 94 4.94 -1.39 -4.52
CA PHE A 94 3.51 -1.44 -4.83
C PHE A 94 2.68 -0.49 -3.97
N ASN A 95 3.06 -0.32 -2.70
CA ASN A 95 2.43 0.68 -1.82
C ASN A 95 2.64 2.10 -2.36
N GLY A 96 3.87 2.47 -2.70
CA GLY A 96 4.18 3.77 -3.31
C GLY A 96 3.47 3.99 -4.64
N LEU A 97 3.33 2.94 -5.46
CA LEU A 97 2.55 3.01 -6.71
C LEU A 97 1.06 3.28 -6.44
N THR A 98 0.46 2.58 -5.48
CA THR A 98 -0.94 2.81 -5.07
C THR A 98 -1.14 4.25 -4.59
N VAL A 99 -0.22 4.76 -3.76
CA VAL A 99 -0.26 6.13 -3.25
C VAL A 99 -0.19 7.14 -4.41
N LEU A 100 0.73 6.95 -5.36
CA LEU A 100 0.84 7.81 -6.55
C LEU A 100 -0.47 7.81 -7.36
N MET A 101 -1.06 6.64 -7.62
CA MET A 101 -2.32 6.53 -8.35
C MET A 101 -3.48 7.25 -7.64
N VAL A 102 -3.60 7.07 -6.31
CA VAL A 102 -4.62 7.73 -5.48
C VAL A 102 -4.44 9.24 -5.51
N GLN A 103 -3.21 9.73 -5.44
CA GLN A 103 -2.91 11.16 -5.51
C GLN A 103 -3.24 11.74 -6.88
N CYS A 104 -2.89 11.06 -7.98
CA CYS A 104 -3.30 11.48 -9.32
C CYS A 104 -4.83 11.59 -9.43
N PHE A 105 -5.58 10.65 -8.86
CA PHE A 105 -7.05 10.72 -8.82
C PHE A 105 -7.56 11.92 -8.03
N LEU A 106 -6.99 12.16 -6.84
CA LEU A 106 -7.36 13.29 -5.99
C LEU A 106 -7.12 14.62 -6.71
N ILE A 107 -5.99 14.76 -7.41
CA ILE A 107 -5.65 15.95 -8.20
C ILE A 107 -6.64 16.14 -9.36
N LEU A 108 -6.96 15.09 -10.12
CA LEU A 108 -7.91 15.17 -11.23
C LEU A 108 -9.30 15.63 -10.73
N ARG A 109 -9.75 15.07 -9.60
CA ARG A 109 -11.04 15.42 -9.01
C ARG A 109 -11.06 16.85 -8.46
N ILE A 110 -9.99 17.26 -7.77
CA ILE A 110 -9.86 18.62 -7.24
C ILE A 110 -9.78 19.65 -8.37
N ARG A 111 -9.05 19.37 -9.45
CA ARG A 111 -8.99 20.26 -10.62
C ARG A 111 -10.32 20.36 -11.35
N ALA A 112 -11.12 19.30 -11.37
CA ALA A 112 -12.47 19.34 -11.92
C ALA A 112 -13.43 20.21 -11.08
N LEU A 113 -13.24 20.25 -9.75
CA LEU A 113 -14.08 21.02 -8.82
C LEU A 113 -13.63 22.48 -8.68
N CYS A 114 -12.32 22.73 -8.61
CA CYS A 114 -11.72 24.05 -8.48
C CYS A 114 -11.43 24.65 -9.85
N ARG A 115 -12.46 25.11 -10.56
CA ARG A 115 -12.31 25.78 -11.87
C ARG A 115 -11.53 27.12 -11.80
N ASN A 116 -11.34 27.73 -10.62
CA ASN A 116 -10.80 29.10 -10.54
C ASN A 116 -9.97 29.49 -9.28
N ASN A 117 -9.69 28.61 -8.30
CA ASN A 117 -9.02 29.02 -7.06
C ASN A 117 -7.75 28.19 -6.79
N GLY A 118 -6.64 28.86 -6.41
CA GLY A 118 -5.32 28.28 -6.14
C GLY A 118 -5.24 27.19 -5.04
N VAL A 119 -6.37 26.89 -4.39
CA VAL A 119 -6.55 25.82 -3.39
C VAL A 119 -6.32 24.43 -3.99
N GLY A 120 -6.59 24.26 -5.29
CA GLY A 120 -6.32 23.00 -6.00
C GLY A 120 -4.83 22.70 -6.16
N MET A 121 -3.98 23.73 -6.16
CA MET A 121 -2.53 23.58 -6.28
C MET A 121 -1.90 23.16 -4.95
N TRP A 122 -2.34 23.74 -3.83
CA TRP A 122 -1.86 23.38 -2.48
C TRP A 122 -2.18 21.93 -2.10
N SER A 123 -3.38 21.46 -2.41
CA SER A 123 -3.78 20.07 -2.16
C SER A 123 -2.99 19.07 -3.02
N SER A 124 -2.64 19.44 -4.26
CA SER A 124 -1.76 18.62 -5.11
C SER A 124 -0.31 18.58 -4.61
N ALA A 125 0.19 19.71 -4.10
CA ALA A 125 1.54 19.80 -3.53
C ALA A 125 1.65 19.01 -2.22
N LEU A 126 0.62 19.05 -1.36
CA LEU A 126 0.58 18.28 -0.12
C LEU A 126 0.55 16.77 -0.37
N ALA A 127 -0.26 16.32 -1.33
CA ALA A 127 -0.28 14.93 -1.77
C ALA A 127 1.11 14.50 -2.25
N PHE A 128 1.69 15.24 -3.20
CA PHE A 128 3.00 14.90 -3.74
C PHE A 128 4.10 14.89 -2.67
N ALA A 129 4.08 15.85 -1.73
CA ALA A 129 5.00 15.87 -0.60
C ALA A 129 4.85 14.65 0.31
N LEU A 130 3.61 14.18 0.54
CA LEU A 130 3.35 12.95 1.31
C LEU A 130 3.86 11.70 0.61
N ALA A 131 3.74 11.60 -0.72
CA ALA A 131 4.32 10.48 -1.47
C ALA A 131 5.85 10.47 -1.35
N VAL A 132 6.50 11.63 -1.53
CA VAL A 132 7.96 11.76 -1.40
C VAL A 132 8.41 11.45 0.04
N ALA A 133 7.65 11.88 1.05
CA ALA A 133 7.93 11.54 2.44
C ALA A 133 7.85 10.03 2.70
N GLN A 134 6.90 9.32 2.10
CA GLN A 134 6.81 7.86 2.24
C GLN A 134 8.00 7.14 1.61
N PHE A 135 8.44 7.52 0.41
CA PHE A 135 9.66 6.97 -0.17
C PHE A 135 10.92 7.27 0.67
N GLY A 136 10.96 8.43 1.34
CA GLY A 136 12.04 8.78 2.27
C GLY A 136 12.05 7.92 3.54
N VAL A 137 10.86 7.59 4.08
CA VAL A 137 10.71 6.70 5.24
C VAL A 137 11.00 5.24 4.91
N GLU A 138 10.67 4.79 3.69
CA GLU A 138 10.94 3.42 3.22
C GLU A 138 12.40 3.20 2.81
N SER A 139 13.18 4.29 2.64
CA SER A 139 14.61 4.16 2.37
C SER A 139 15.28 3.43 3.54
N PRO A 140 15.93 2.28 3.31
CA PRO A 140 16.55 1.53 4.39
C PRO A 140 17.61 2.40 5.05
N ASN A 141 17.32 2.87 6.25
CA ASN A 141 18.32 3.38 7.16
C ASN A 141 19.27 2.20 7.46
N PRO A 142 20.54 2.26 7.01
CA PRO A 142 21.47 1.14 7.16
C PRO A 142 21.78 0.81 8.63
N MET A 143 21.33 1.66 9.57
CA MET A 143 21.48 1.49 11.01
C MET A 143 20.27 0.84 11.72
N ALA A 144 19.14 0.61 11.04
CA ALA A 144 17.97 -0.04 11.66
C ALA A 144 18.07 -1.57 11.69
N TRP A 145 18.94 -2.16 10.87
CA TRP A 145 19.16 -3.62 10.80
C TRP A 145 20.39 -4.08 11.61
N THR A 146 21.03 -3.18 12.36
CA THR A 146 22.27 -3.45 13.13
C THR A 146 22.08 -3.41 14.65
N VAL A 147 20.85 -3.54 15.16
CA VAL A 147 20.55 -3.66 16.60
C VAL A 147 19.66 -4.84 16.90
#